data_AF-A0A2V6JN44-F1
#
_entry.id   AF-A0A2V6JN44-F1
#
_cell.length_a   1.000
_cell.length_b   1.000
_cell.length_c   1.000
_cell.angle_alpha   90.00
_cell.angle_beta   90.00
_cell.angle_gamma   90.00
#
_symmetry.space_group_name_H-M   'P 1'
#
loop_
_entity.id
_entity.type
_entity.pdbx_description
1 polymer ?
#
loop_
_entity_poly.entity_id
_entity_poly.type
_entity_poly.pdbx_seq_one_letter_code
_entity_poly.pdbx_strand_id
1 'polypeptide(L)'
;MKRRFNPAELELMDRPQPVSAELERDLENIRELNRWFGSYALISLFLSRWIKAGARLRIVDLATGSSDIPRLIAEYGRKVGAELRIDALDRQSATLEIAKKLSARYPEITFVEGNLLEWDATEPYDLVFCTLALHHFSDDDAVRVLQRCRELSRNFVLVSDLRRGWLATVGVHLLTATMFREPMSKYDALFPSPARRSGGKRREDFENSW
;
A
#
# COMPACT_ATOMS: atom_id res chain seq x y z
N MET A 1 12.46 -15.28 -11.44
CA MET A 1 11.35 -16.06 -10.85
C MET A 1 10.07 -15.52 -11.47
N LYS A 2 9.28 -16.31 -12.20
CA LYS A 2 8.00 -15.82 -12.75
C LYS A 2 7.02 -15.64 -11.61
N ARG A 3 6.54 -14.41 -11.39
CA ARG A 3 5.42 -14.14 -10.51
C ARG A 3 4.21 -14.84 -11.14
N ARG A 4 3.45 -15.60 -10.36
CA ARG A 4 2.09 -15.92 -10.76
C ARG A 4 1.20 -15.01 -9.93
N PHE A 5 -0.04 -14.83 -10.33
CA PHE A 5 -1.05 -14.12 -9.58
C PHE A 5 -2.35 -14.87 -9.82
N ASN A 6 -3.16 -15.08 -8.79
CA ASN A 6 -4.45 -15.73 -8.93
C ASN A 6 -5.55 -14.71 -8.59
N PRO A 7 -6.21 -14.11 -9.60
CA PRO A 7 -7.27 -13.13 -9.36
C PRO A 7 -8.50 -13.73 -8.65
N ALA A 8 -8.66 -15.06 -8.65
CA ALA A 8 -9.79 -15.73 -8.03
C ALA A 8 -9.67 -15.93 -6.52
N GLU A 9 -8.50 -15.65 -5.92
CA GLU A 9 -8.30 -15.77 -4.47
C GLU A 9 -7.70 -14.46 -3.95
N LEU A 10 -8.54 -13.64 -3.31
CA LEU A 10 -8.11 -12.42 -2.61
C LEU A 10 -7.72 -12.73 -1.16
N GLU A 11 -6.73 -11.98 -0.64
CA GLU A 11 -6.45 -11.87 0.79
C GLU A 11 -7.76 -11.51 1.54
N LEU A 12 -7.91 -11.98 2.77
CA LEU A 12 -9.11 -11.76 3.56
C LEU A 12 -9.33 -10.26 3.81
N MET A 13 -8.25 -9.50 4.03
CA MET A 13 -8.33 -8.05 4.21
C MET A 13 -8.85 -7.28 2.98
N ASP A 14 -8.64 -7.82 1.78
CA ASP A 14 -8.94 -7.18 0.49
C ASP A 14 -10.39 -7.35 0.02
N ARG A 15 -11.14 -8.22 0.70
CA ARG A 15 -12.54 -8.53 0.38
C ARG A 15 -13.45 -7.42 0.89
N PRO A 16 -14.54 -7.10 0.17
CA PRO A 16 -15.56 -6.18 0.67
C PRO A 16 -16.06 -6.61 2.05
N GLN A 17 -15.80 -5.77 3.05
CA GLN A 17 -16.15 -6.04 4.44
C GLN A 17 -16.36 -4.73 5.20
N PRO A 18 -17.19 -4.73 6.28
CA PRO A 18 -17.33 -3.57 7.14
C PRO A 18 -16.08 -3.38 8.00
N VAL A 19 -15.98 -2.21 8.65
CA VAL A 19 -15.00 -2.00 9.72
C VAL A 19 -15.23 -3.05 10.81
N SER A 20 -14.15 -3.75 11.18
CA SER A 20 -14.17 -4.79 12.20
C SER A 20 -12.89 -4.71 13.04
N ALA A 21 -12.94 -5.27 14.26
CA ALA A 21 -11.75 -5.37 15.10
C ALA A 21 -10.65 -6.23 14.45
N GLU A 22 -11.04 -7.23 13.65
CA GLU A 22 -10.09 -8.07 12.92
C GLU A 22 -9.36 -7.27 11.83
N LEU A 23 -10.08 -6.49 11.03
CA LEU A 23 -9.48 -5.62 10.01
C LEU A 23 -8.61 -4.52 10.64
N GLU A 24 -9.06 -3.89 11.72
CA GLU A 24 -8.26 -2.89 12.45
C GLU A 24 -6.94 -3.50 12.96
N ARG A 25 -7.00 -4.73 13.48
CA ARG A 25 -5.83 -5.43 14.02
C ARG A 25 -4.88 -5.91 12.92
N ASP A 26 -5.42 -6.34 11.79
CA ASP A 26 -4.62 -6.75 10.64
C ASP A 26 -3.83 -5.57 10.06
N LEU A 27 -4.52 -4.45 9.83
CA LEU A 27 -3.89 -3.19 9.43
C LEU A 27 -2.86 -2.71 10.46
N GLU A 28 -3.11 -2.90 11.76
CA GLU A 28 -2.11 -2.63 12.80
C GLU A 28 -0.86 -3.49 12.68
N ASN A 29 -1.04 -4.79 12.43
CA ASN A 29 0.08 -5.70 12.22
C ASN A 29 0.91 -5.29 11.00
N ILE A 30 0.28 -4.84 9.91
CA ILE A 30 0.99 -4.31 8.73
C ILE A 30 1.80 -3.06 9.08
N ARG A 31 1.23 -2.11 9.85
CA ARG A 31 1.97 -0.92 10.33
C ARG A 31 3.18 -1.29 11.16
N GLU A 32 3.03 -2.26 12.06
CA GLU A 32 4.13 -2.78 12.86
C GLU A 32 5.22 -3.37 11.95
N LEU A 33 4.84 -4.21 10.98
CA LEU A 33 5.77 -4.77 10.02
C LEU A 33 6.51 -3.67 9.22
N ASN A 34 5.80 -2.65 8.74
CA ASN A 34 6.39 -1.51 8.05
C ASN A 34 7.43 -0.77 8.90
N ARG A 35 7.18 -0.65 10.20
CA ARG A 35 8.10 -0.01 11.15
C ARG A 35 9.35 -0.86 11.38
N TRP A 36 9.21 -2.17 11.56
CA TRP A 36 10.32 -3.06 11.97
C TRP A 36 11.14 -3.57 10.79
N PHE A 37 10.53 -3.80 9.63
CA PHE A 37 11.16 -4.47 8.49
C PHE A 37 11.60 -3.53 7.36
N GLY A 38 11.73 -2.23 7.68
CA GLY A 38 12.51 -1.29 6.87
C GLY A 38 11.71 -0.40 5.92
N SER A 39 10.39 -0.58 5.77
CA SER A 39 9.56 0.30 4.93
C SER A 39 9.69 1.76 5.37
N TYR A 40 9.58 2.03 6.68
CA TYR A 40 9.71 3.39 7.21
C TYR A 40 11.10 3.98 7.02
N ALA A 41 12.15 3.16 7.13
CA ALA A 41 13.52 3.60 6.94
C ALA A 41 13.77 3.96 5.46
N LEU A 42 13.31 3.13 4.53
CA LEU A 42 13.37 3.37 3.09
C LEU A 42 12.65 4.65 2.71
N ILE A 43 11.41 4.81 3.20
CA ILE A 43 10.59 6.00 2.92
C ILE A 43 11.25 7.23 3.53
N SER A 44 11.71 7.19 4.78
CA SER A 44 12.41 8.32 5.42
C SER A 44 13.67 8.74 4.64
N LEU A 45 14.44 7.78 4.11
CA LEU A 45 15.60 8.05 3.26
C LEU A 45 15.16 8.77 1.98
N PHE A 46 14.11 8.29 1.32
CA PHE A 46 13.55 8.92 0.13
C PHE A 46 13.06 10.34 0.43
N LEU A 47 12.27 10.54 1.49
CA LEU A 47 11.78 11.86 1.89
C LEU A 47 12.93 12.84 2.14
N SER A 48 13.99 12.40 2.83
CA SER A 48 15.17 13.24 3.08
C SER A 48 15.88 13.73 1.81
N ARG A 49 15.77 12.94 0.73
CA ARG A 49 16.37 13.30 -0.54
C ARG A 49 15.52 14.28 -1.32
N TRP A 50 14.19 14.16 -1.27
CA TRP A 50 13.31 14.82 -2.25
C TRP A 50 12.37 15.88 -1.66
N ILE A 51 12.07 15.84 -0.36
CA ILE A 51 11.30 16.89 0.31
C ILE A 51 12.28 17.85 0.99
N LYS A 52 12.34 19.09 0.51
CA LYS A 52 13.23 20.13 1.02
C LYS A 52 12.48 21.15 1.88
N ALA A 53 13.21 21.86 2.73
CA ALA A 53 12.64 22.90 3.57
C ALA A 53 11.99 24.00 2.71
N GLY A 54 10.81 24.47 3.13
CA GLY A 54 10.03 25.47 2.40
C GLY A 54 9.41 24.98 1.08
N ALA A 55 9.55 23.68 0.73
CA ALA A 55 8.90 23.13 -0.45
C ALA A 55 7.37 23.13 -0.28
N ARG A 56 6.65 23.30 -1.38
CA ARG A 56 5.20 23.11 -1.45
C ARG A 56 4.93 22.00 -2.45
N LEU A 57 4.45 20.85 -1.98
CA LEU A 57 4.36 19.63 -2.78
C LEU A 57 2.98 19.00 -2.68
N ARG A 58 2.49 18.52 -3.81
CA ARG A 58 1.30 17.68 -3.90
C ARG A 58 1.73 16.23 -4.05
N ILE A 59 1.21 15.36 -3.18
CA ILE A 59 1.63 13.97 -3.04
C ILE A 59 0.39 13.10 -3.15
N VAL A 60 0.52 11.94 -3.78
CA VAL A 60 -0.49 10.88 -3.70
C VAL A 60 0.12 9.58 -3.21
N ASP A 61 -0.60 8.88 -2.36
CA ASP A 61 -0.29 7.51 -1.93
C ASP A 61 -1.40 6.58 -2.45
N LEU A 62 -1.04 5.72 -3.39
CA LEU A 62 -1.94 4.79 -4.07
C LEU A 62 -2.00 3.48 -3.28
N ALA A 63 -3.21 2.99 -3.00
CA ALA A 63 -3.48 1.88 -2.09
C ALA A 63 -2.93 2.15 -0.68
N THR A 64 -3.44 3.23 -0.07
CA THR A 64 -2.88 3.82 1.17
C THR A 64 -3.04 2.94 2.42
N GLY A 65 -3.93 1.94 2.39
CA GLY A 65 -4.21 1.12 3.55
C GLY A 65 -4.61 1.97 4.75
N SER A 66 -3.99 1.71 5.91
CA SER A 66 -4.25 2.49 7.13
C SER A 66 -3.53 3.84 7.23
N SER A 67 -3.03 4.35 6.10
CA SER A 67 -2.42 5.68 5.94
C SER A 67 -1.26 5.93 6.92
N ASP A 68 -0.47 4.91 7.19
CA ASP A 68 0.73 5.01 8.00
C ASP A 68 1.88 5.71 7.25
N ILE A 69 2.00 5.46 5.94
CA ILE A 69 2.96 6.15 5.07
C ILE A 69 2.61 7.65 4.88
N PRO A 70 1.39 8.06 4.54
CA PRO A 70 1.00 9.48 4.51
C PRO A 70 1.25 10.21 5.83
N ARG A 71 0.98 9.58 6.97
CA ARG A 71 1.29 10.16 8.29
C ARG A 71 2.79 10.35 8.49
N LEU A 72 3.62 9.38 8.10
CA LEU A 72 5.08 9.52 8.12
C LEU A 72 5.56 10.68 7.24
N ILE A 73 4.97 10.85 6.06
CA ILE A 73 5.25 11.94 5.13
C ILE A 73 4.87 13.30 5.74
N ALA A 74 3.67 13.41 6.32
CA ALA A 74 3.19 14.62 6.96
C ALA A 74 4.09 15.04 8.14
N GLU A 75 4.47 14.11 9.01
CA GLU A 75 5.40 14.39 10.11
C GLU A 75 6.77 14.86 9.60
N TYR A 76 7.28 14.24 8.53
CA TYR A 76 8.53 14.69 7.90
C TYR A 76 8.40 16.11 7.34
N GLY A 77 7.30 16.40 6.63
CA GLY A 77 7.01 17.72 6.08
C GLY A 77 7.00 18.81 7.15
N ARG A 78 6.28 18.57 8.26
CA ARG A 78 6.26 19.45 9.44
C ARG A 78 7.66 19.68 9.98
N LYS A 79 8.45 18.62 10.14
CA LYS A 79 9.83 18.69 10.67
C LYS A 79 10.74 19.60 9.84
N VAL A 80 10.59 19.61 8.53
CA VAL A 80 11.43 20.43 7.63
C VAL A 80 10.77 21.75 7.22
N GLY A 81 9.55 22.03 7.68
CA GLY A 81 8.80 23.22 7.29
C GLY A 81 8.37 23.22 5.82
N ALA A 82 8.03 22.05 5.26
CA ALA A 82 7.42 21.93 3.94
C ALA A 82 5.88 21.94 4.04
N GLU A 83 5.22 22.60 3.09
CA GLU A 83 3.76 22.58 2.95
C GLU A 83 3.37 21.40 2.06
N LEU A 84 2.76 20.36 2.65
CA LEU A 84 2.40 19.15 1.93
C LEU A 84 0.87 19.03 1.81
N ARG A 85 0.41 18.63 0.62
CA ARG A 85 -0.97 18.19 0.38
C ARG A 85 -0.92 16.75 -0.08
N ILE A 86 -1.54 15.84 0.67
CA ILE A 86 -1.40 14.40 0.48
C ILE A 86 -2.78 13.82 0.19
N ASP A 87 -2.96 13.26 -1.01
CA ASP A 87 -4.14 12.47 -1.35
C ASP A 87 -3.84 11.00 -1.03
N ALA A 88 -4.57 10.43 -0.07
CA ALA A 88 -4.48 9.04 0.34
C ALA A 88 -5.62 8.26 -0.33
N LEU A 89 -5.29 7.54 -1.41
CA LEU A 89 -6.25 6.82 -2.25
C LEU A 89 -6.31 5.34 -1.85
N ASP A 90 -7.52 4.83 -1.67
CA ASP A 90 -7.76 3.39 -1.52
C ASP A 90 -9.14 3.04 -2.08
N ARG A 91 -9.34 1.81 -2.55
CA ARG A 91 -10.66 1.38 -3.04
C ARG A 91 -11.59 0.94 -1.91
N GLN A 92 -11.04 0.57 -0.75
CA GLN A 92 -11.82 -0.05 0.32
C GLN A 92 -12.29 0.98 1.34
N SER A 93 -13.60 1.30 1.31
CA SER A 93 -14.23 2.26 2.21
C SER A 93 -13.98 1.98 3.70
N ALA A 94 -14.05 0.72 4.14
CA ALA A 94 -13.76 0.35 5.53
C ALA A 94 -12.30 0.63 5.94
N THR A 95 -11.35 0.37 5.04
CA THR A 95 -9.94 0.70 5.25
C THR A 95 -9.74 2.21 5.36
N LEU A 96 -10.39 2.99 4.48
CA LEU A 96 -10.35 4.45 4.54
C LEU A 96 -10.99 5.01 5.82
N GLU A 97 -12.07 4.40 6.32
CA GLU A 97 -12.68 4.81 7.59
C GLU A 97 -11.70 4.66 8.76
N ILE A 98 -11.02 3.51 8.84
CA ILE A 98 -9.96 3.27 9.83
C ILE A 98 -8.81 4.26 9.64
N ALA A 99 -8.37 4.48 8.40
CA ALA A 99 -7.29 5.39 8.08
C ALA A 99 -7.60 6.84 8.49
N LYS A 100 -8.82 7.32 8.22
CA LYS A 100 -9.34 8.64 8.65
C LYS A 100 -9.30 8.78 10.16
N LYS A 101 -9.82 7.80 10.90
CA LYS A 101 -9.82 7.78 12.38
C LYS A 101 -8.39 7.87 12.94
N LEU A 102 -7.46 7.10 12.39
CA LEU A 102 -6.06 7.08 12.81
C LEU A 102 -5.26 8.34 12.40
N SER A 103 -5.80 9.12 11.46
CA SER A 103 -5.15 10.29 10.87
C SER A 103 -5.85 11.61 11.20
N ALA A 104 -6.75 11.64 12.19
CA ALA A 104 -7.52 12.82 12.56
C ALA A 104 -6.69 14.07 12.91
N ARG A 105 -5.40 13.91 13.26
CA ARG A 105 -4.47 15.01 13.58
C ARG A 105 -3.65 15.51 12.39
N TYR A 106 -3.98 15.06 11.18
CA TYR A 106 -3.22 15.31 9.96
C TYR A 106 -4.09 16.01 8.91
N PRO A 107 -4.30 17.34 9.03
CA PRO A 107 -5.05 18.12 8.05
C PRO A 107 -4.39 18.14 6.65
N GLU A 108 -3.14 17.72 6.54
CA GLU A 108 -2.42 17.58 5.28
C GLU A 108 -2.95 16.43 4.41
N ILE A 109 -3.68 15.47 5.00
CA ILE A 109 -4.10 14.23 4.35
C ILE A 109 -5.59 14.29 3.98
N THR A 110 -5.88 14.15 2.69
CA THR A 110 -7.22 13.99 2.14
C THR A 110 -7.42 12.54 1.73
N PHE A 111 -8.50 11.92 2.18
CA PHE A 111 -8.82 10.53 1.88
C PHE A 111 -9.78 10.44 0.72
N VAL A 112 -9.43 9.63 -0.28
CA VAL A 112 -10.23 9.46 -1.50
C VAL A 112 -10.50 7.98 -1.71
N GLU A 113 -11.78 7.66 -1.93
CA GLU A 113 -12.18 6.32 -2.35
C GLU A 113 -12.08 6.21 -3.87
N GLY A 114 -11.32 5.25 -4.37
CA GLY A 114 -11.20 5.05 -5.82
C GLY A 114 -10.24 3.93 -6.21
N ASN A 115 -10.45 3.46 -7.45
CA ASN A 115 -9.57 2.53 -8.12
C ASN A 115 -8.32 3.26 -8.64
N LEU A 116 -7.12 2.79 -8.31
CA LEU A 116 -5.87 3.43 -8.71
C LEU A 116 -5.58 3.35 -10.22
N LEU A 117 -6.10 2.33 -10.91
CA LEU A 117 -5.98 2.17 -12.36
C LEU A 117 -6.86 3.17 -13.12
N GLU A 118 -7.95 3.60 -12.50
CA GLU A 118 -8.93 4.55 -13.06
C GLU A 118 -8.78 5.97 -12.49
N TRP A 119 -8.03 6.14 -11.41
CA TRP A 119 -7.87 7.41 -10.71
C TRP A 119 -7.26 8.47 -11.60
N ASP A 120 -8.05 9.45 -12.02
CA ASP A 120 -7.57 10.58 -12.81
C ASP A 120 -7.44 11.83 -11.95
N ALA A 121 -6.27 12.46 -12.01
CA ALA A 121 -5.98 13.63 -11.22
C ALA A 121 -6.12 14.89 -12.07
N THR A 122 -6.83 15.90 -11.55
CA THR A 122 -7.01 17.19 -12.23
C THR A 122 -5.67 17.91 -12.52
N GLU A 123 -4.68 17.68 -11.67
CA GLU A 123 -3.30 18.14 -11.85
C GLU A 123 -2.34 17.03 -11.42
N PRO A 124 -1.15 16.91 -12.05
CA PRO A 124 -0.18 15.89 -11.68
C PRO A 124 0.44 16.18 -10.30
N TYR A 125 0.80 15.10 -9.62
CA TYR A 125 1.44 15.11 -8.30
C TYR A 125 2.94 15.31 -8.41
N ASP A 126 3.56 16.02 -7.47
CA ASP A 126 5.01 16.13 -7.42
C ASP A 126 5.65 14.79 -7.04
N LEU A 127 5.04 14.06 -6.11
CA LEU A 127 5.47 12.74 -5.66
C LEU A 127 4.31 11.75 -5.69
N VAL A 128 4.56 10.56 -6.24
CA VAL A 128 3.61 9.43 -6.22
C VAL A 128 4.22 8.28 -5.42
N PHE A 129 3.47 7.76 -4.46
CA PHE A 129 3.80 6.58 -3.66
C PHE A 129 2.88 5.42 -4.05
N CYS A 130 3.44 4.23 -4.13
CA CYS A 130 2.71 2.97 -4.25
C CYS A 130 3.48 1.91 -3.46
N THR A 131 3.01 1.57 -2.27
CA THR A 131 3.73 0.69 -1.35
C THR A 131 2.91 -0.53 -0.99
N LEU A 132 3.54 -1.71 -1.01
CA LEU A 132 2.91 -2.99 -0.69
C LEU A 132 1.61 -3.28 -1.47
N ALA A 133 1.50 -2.79 -2.71
CA ALA A 133 0.28 -2.95 -3.51
C ALA A 133 0.50 -3.82 -4.75
N LEU A 134 1.68 -3.77 -5.38
CA LEU A 134 1.93 -4.43 -6.67
C LEU A 134 1.74 -5.95 -6.62
N HIS A 135 1.89 -6.60 -5.46
CA HIS A 135 1.72 -8.05 -5.32
C HIS A 135 0.30 -8.55 -5.37
N HIS A 136 -0.67 -7.64 -5.28
CA HIS A 136 -2.07 -7.93 -5.53
C HIS A 136 -2.44 -7.84 -7.02
N PHE A 137 -1.47 -7.58 -7.91
CA PHE A 137 -1.72 -7.45 -9.35
C PHE A 137 -1.07 -8.55 -10.17
N SER A 138 -1.70 -8.88 -11.30
CA SER A 138 -1.09 -9.68 -12.37
C SER A 138 0.14 -8.98 -12.93
N ASP A 139 1.00 -9.67 -13.68
CA ASP A 139 2.18 -9.03 -14.29
C ASP A 139 1.76 -7.90 -15.26
N ASP A 140 0.70 -8.12 -16.05
CA ASP A 140 0.17 -7.13 -16.99
C ASP A 140 -0.42 -5.93 -16.23
N ASP A 141 -1.20 -6.16 -15.18
CA ASP A 141 -1.79 -5.08 -14.38
C ASP A 141 -0.73 -4.35 -13.54
N ALA A 142 0.28 -5.04 -13.03
CA ALA A 142 1.39 -4.40 -12.34
C ALA A 142 2.15 -3.44 -13.27
N VAL A 143 2.33 -3.79 -14.54
CA VAL A 143 2.88 -2.86 -15.55
C VAL A 143 1.96 -1.65 -15.72
N ARG A 144 0.63 -1.85 -15.78
CA ARG A 144 -0.34 -0.74 -15.85
C ARG A 144 -0.28 0.16 -14.60
N VAL A 145 -0.16 -0.41 -13.41
CA VAL A 145 0.02 0.35 -12.16
C VAL A 145 1.28 1.22 -12.24
N LEU A 146 2.40 0.67 -12.71
CA LEU A 146 3.64 1.42 -12.86
C LEU A 146 3.52 2.55 -13.89
N GLN A 147 2.79 2.32 -14.99
CA GLN A 147 2.48 3.34 -15.98
C GLN A 147 1.62 4.46 -15.37
N ARG A 148 0.56 4.11 -14.64
CA ARG A 148 -0.28 5.08 -13.91
C ARG A 148 0.53 5.90 -12.90
N CYS A 149 1.39 5.25 -12.12
CA CYS A 149 2.28 5.96 -11.19
C CYS A 149 3.15 6.99 -11.91
N ARG A 150 3.64 6.67 -13.11
CA ARG A 150 4.43 7.59 -13.93
C ARG A 150 3.58 8.73 -14.51
N GLU A 151 2.38 8.43 -15.01
CA GLU A 151 1.46 9.40 -15.61
C GLU A 151 0.97 10.43 -14.58
N LEU A 152 0.68 9.98 -13.36
CA LEU A 152 0.25 10.84 -12.25
C LEU A 152 1.39 11.69 -11.69
N SER A 153 2.65 11.39 -12.00
CA SER A 153 3.82 12.03 -11.41
C SER A 153 4.44 13.10 -12.32
N ARG A 154 4.63 14.28 -11.76
CA ARG A 154 5.43 15.37 -12.31
C ARG A 154 6.92 15.12 -12.13
N ASN A 155 7.37 14.77 -10.92
CA ASN A 155 8.79 14.72 -10.58
C ASN A 155 9.25 13.30 -10.21
N PHE A 156 8.69 12.73 -9.15
CA PHE A 156 9.22 11.50 -8.55
C PHE A 156 8.14 10.46 -8.28
N VAL A 157 8.56 9.20 -8.36
CA VAL A 157 7.74 8.03 -8.01
C VAL A 157 8.54 7.15 -7.06
N LEU A 158 7.93 6.73 -5.96
CA LEU A 158 8.43 5.65 -5.11
C LEU A 158 7.47 4.47 -5.19
N VAL A 159 7.96 3.37 -5.76
CA VAL A 159 7.27 2.08 -5.70
C VAL A 159 8.10 1.11 -4.87
N SER A 160 7.50 0.52 -3.85
CA SER A 160 8.16 -0.44 -2.96
C SER A 160 7.24 -1.62 -2.68
N ASP A 161 7.71 -2.83 -2.93
CA ASP A 161 6.91 -4.04 -2.76
C ASP A 161 7.76 -5.20 -2.21
N LEU A 162 7.09 -6.28 -1.82
CA LEU A 162 7.68 -7.46 -1.23
C LEU A 162 8.52 -8.22 -2.26
N ARG A 163 9.82 -8.28 -2.02
CA ARG A 163 10.69 -9.23 -2.71
C ARG A 163 10.61 -10.59 -2.01
N ARG A 164 9.63 -11.42 -2.41
CA ARG A 164 9.47 -12.78 -1.86
C ARG A 164 10.66 -13.67 -2.26
N GLY A 165 11.43 -14.10 -1.26
CA GLY A 165 12.55 -15.04 -1.38
C GLY A 165 12.54 -16.01 -0.21
N TRP A 166 13.40 -17.04 -0.24
CA TRP A 166 13.34 -18.14 0.74
C TRP A 166 13.40 -17.65 2.21
N LEU A 167 14.27 -16.67 2.50
CA LEU A 167 14.39 -16.05 3.82
C LEU A 167 13.12 -15.29 4.24
N ALA A 168 12.47 -14.59 3.31
CA ALA A 168 11.22 -13.91 3.58
C ALA A 168 10.11 -14.90 3.90
N THR A 169 10.04 -16.04 3.17
CA THR A 169 9.10 -17.12 3.46
C THR A 169 9.32 -17.71 4.84
N VAL A 170 10.57 -18.03 5.21
CA VAL A 170 10.90 -18.53 6.56
C VAL A 170 10.57 -17.50 7.63
N GLY A 171 10.88 -16.22 7.41
CA GLY A 171 10.55 -15.13 8.34
C GLY A 171 9.04 -14.99 8.56
N VAL A 172 8.24 -15.02 7.48
CA VAL A 172 6.77 -15.02 7.56
C VAL A 172 6.25 -16.22 8.35
N HIS A 173 6.76 -17.43 8.08
CA HIS A 173 6.36 -18.62 8.84
C HIS A 173 6.71 -18.51 10.32
N LEU A 174 7.88 -17.96 10.66
CA LEU A 174 8.28 -17.75 12.05
C LEU A 174 7.39 -16.70 12.74
N LEU A 175 7.14 -15.56 12.09
CA LEU A 175 6.29 -14.48 12.62
C LEU A 175 4.84 -14.94 12.83
N THR A 176 4.27 -15.68 11.88
CA THR A 176 2.91 -16.22 11.98
C THR A 176 2.80 -17.35 13.00
N ALA A 177 3.88 -18.10 13.25
CA ALA A 177 3.91 -19.13 14.28
C ALA A 177 4.09 -18.56 15.70
N THR A 178 4.71 -17.39 15.85
CA THR A 178 5.17 -16.89 17.17
C THR A 178 4.56 -15.56 17.61
N MET A 179 4.29 -14.64 16.68
CA MET A 179 3.91 -13.27 17.01
C MET A 179 2.49 -12.93 16.59
N PHE A 180 2.07 -13.30 15.37
CA PHE A 180 0.69 -13.09 14.95
C PHE A 180 -0.21 -14.15 15.56
N ARG A 181 -1.30 -13.71 16.19
CA ARG A 181 -2.31 -14.60 16.76
C ARG A 181 -3.60 -14.61 15.95
N GLU A 182 -3.90 -13.51 15.25
CA GLU A 182 -5.17 -13.34 14.56
C GLU A 182 -5.28 -14.16 13.26
N PRO A 183 -6.48 -14.70 12.95
CA PRO A 183 -6.70 -15.52 11.76
C PRO A 183 -6.43 -14.79 10.44
N MET A 184 -6.96 -13.57 10.25
CA MET A 184 -6.74 -12.77 9.04
C MET A 184 -5.25 -12.55 8.76
N SER A 185 -4.49 -12.01 9.71
CA SER A 185 -3.05 -11.76 9.52
C SER A 185 -2.24 -13.01 9.24
N LYS A 186 -2.60 -14.16 9.83
CA LYS A 186 -1.93 -15.43 9.52
C LYS A 186 -2.26 -15.88 8.11
N TYR A 187 -3.52 -15.78 7.71
CA TYR A 187 -3.96 -16.18 6.39
C TYR A 187 -3.30 -15.31 5.32
N ASP A 188 -3.34 -13.99 5.48
CA ASP A 188 -2.85 -13.01 4.50
C ASP A 188 -1.32 -13.03 4.43
N ALA A 189 -0.62 -13.12 5.57
CA ALA A 189 0.84 -13.27 5.55
C ALA A 189 1.30 -14.57 4.87
N LEU A 190 0.59 -15.69 5.09
CA LEU A 190 0.86 -16.98 4.45
C LEU A 190 0.23 -17.09 3.06
N PHE A 191 -0.54 -16.09 2.65
CA PHE A 191 -1.29 -16.14 1.41
C PHE A 191 -0.32 -16.25 0.24
N PRO A 192 -0.46 -17.30 -0.59
CA PRO A 192 0.48 -17.53 -1.65
C PRO A 192 0.26 -16.53 -2.78
N SER A 193 1.17 -15.57 -2.97
CA SER A 193 1.54 -15.24 -4.34
C SER A 193 2.08 -16.54 -4.94
N PRO A 194 1.51 -17.08 -6.03
CA PRO A 194 1.53 -18.48 -6.43
C PRO A 194 2.92 -18.89 -6.92
N ALA A 195 3.85 -19.07 -6.00
CA ALA A 195 5.14 -19.68 -6.29
C ALA A 195 5.04 -21.21 -6.37
N ARG A 196 3.86 -21.82 -6.15
CA ARG A 196 3.69 -23.29 -6.16
C ARG A 196 2.23 -23.74 -6.39
N ARG A 197 1.72 -23.61 -7.61
CA ARG A 197 0.64 -24.49 -8.11
C ARG A 197 0.61 -24.49 -9.64
N SER A 198 0.66 -25.68 -10.23
CA SER A 198 0.49 -25.95 -11.66
C SER A 198 -0.99 -26.10 -11.97
N GLY A 199 -1.57 -25.17 -12.73
CA GLY A 199 -2.93 -25.29 -13.24
C GLY A 199 -3.49 -23.91 -13.58
N GLY A 200 -3.74 -23.64 -14.86
CA GLY A 200 -4.28 -22.37 -15.32
C GLY A 200 -5.81 -22.36 -15.41
N LYS A 201 -6.42 -21.17 -15.28
CA LYS A 201 -7.60 -20.74 -16.07
C LYS A 201 -8.05 -19.29 -15.78
N ARG A 202 -8.32 -18.59 -16.90
CA ARG A 202 -9.29 -17.53 -17.27
C ARG A 202 -9.42 -16.20 -16.49
N ARG A 203 -9.88 -15.18 -17.24
CA ARG A 203 -9.41 -13.78 -17.27
C ARG A 203 -10.52 -12.73 -17.07
N GLU A 204 -11.71 -13.07 -16.59
CA GLU A 204 -12.90 -12.19 -16.80
C GLU A 204 -13.55 -11.54 -15.57
N ASP A 205 -13.03 -11.71 -14.33
CA ASP A 205 -13.67 -11.10 -13.15
C ASP A 205 -12.86 -9.95 -12.49
N PHE A 206 -11.75 -9.50 -13.11
CA PHE A 206 -10.78 -8.63 -12.43
C PHE A 206 -11.02 -7.12 -12.57
N GLU A 207 -11.78 -6.66 -13.57
CA GLU A 207 -11.99 -5.20 -13.78
C GLU A 207 -12.65 -4.50 -12.58
N ASN A 208 -13.28 -5.24 -11.67
CA ASN A 208 -13.92 -4.70 -10.47
C ASN A 208 -13.16 -4.93 -9.15
N SER A 209 -11.94 -5.48 -9.19
CA SER A 209 -11.26 -5.95 -7.96
C SER A 209 -10.14 -5.03 -7.46
N TRP A 210 -9.58 -4.15 -8.29
CA TRP A 210 -8.48 -3.23 -7.93
C TRP A 210 -8.46 -1.95 -8.74
#